data_AF-A0ABD5Y9F7-F1
#
_entry.id   AF-A0ABD5Y9F7-F1
#
_cell.length_a   1.000
_cell.length_b   1.000
_cell.length_c   1.000
_cell.angle_alpha   90.00
_cell.angle_beta   90.00
_cell.angle_gamma   90.00
#
_symmetry.space_group_name_H-M   'P 1'
#
loop_
_entity.id
_entity.type
_entity.pdbx_description
1 polymer ?
#
loop_
_entity_poly.entity_id
_entity_poly.type
_entity_poly.pdbx_seq_one_letter_code
_entity_poly.pdbx_strand_id
1 'polypeptide(L)'
;MTDVQAEGDTTAGDPAPGHATAGDAASDGFTAAPSRVSAAVVVALSVVAASALIGRLGPALAVALALAHAVAFAGSLWLVGRDRWRATATASAGLLALVVGASFAAAVGYTFLDLVAALYPVQTVDQIRPRGLRVASATVVVFGGTVAMVGALSTLVGRLTTESAWAYAKLAVKTFVVPLAVAGVLLISTLLSRLGESDEASTPAPPGSAVGDVVDAFLAPVPGRTHLLTFCLLLATAALAVARAVDALPIAELSTPETDDRVERTVETIERVARRAALVAAAVLPLTLVELAVPPSALRGVLTPPVYGVLAGVTVSPLLRVLLVGTALVAGGTAALVWSLKRSTRTETGDVVVALTPFVGGAAVVVLAAALHGIVLSPTLAFVADALPGQFATAFTRQSTAVVDYYGSLAVVVTVTAVLVGMTAALSLALALVMAIGVLPESAPGPALAAAGTFVAAGFAAGSGVGAPVVLGALVASVVVWDAGEFGATLGREVGRTGASATPEIVHVAAALAVGASGALGAIAVYRVATGTVLTDVTTIPFAISAVVAALVLLVAALR
;
A
#
# COMPACT_ATOMS: atom_id res chain seq x y z
N MET A 1 -65.51 50.66 46.74
CA MET A 1 -64.94 51.47 47.84
C MET A 1 -64.28 50.47 48.76
N THR A 2 -62.99 50.22 48.72
CA THR A 2 -61.85 51.14 48.58
C THR A 2 -60.64 50.38 48.03
N ASP A 3 -59.75 51.16 47.42
CA ASP A 3 -58.48 50.81 46.79
C ASP A 3 -57.60 49.83 47.58
N VAL A 4 -56.96 48.92 46.84
CA VAL A 4 -55.67 48.34 47.23
C VAL A 4 -54.68 48.69 46.12
N GLN A 5 -53.70 49.48 46.53
CA GLN A 5 -52.67 50.11 45.71
C GLN A 5 -51.82 49.11 44.94
N ALA A 6 -51.54 49.49 43.71
CA ALA A 6 -50.40 49.07 42.92
C ALA A 6 -49.19 49.95 43.28
N GLU A 7 -48.12 49.32 43.73
CA GLU A 7 -46.71 49.75 43.72
C GLU A 7 -45.93 48.43 43.61
N GLY A 8 -45.06 48.17 42.65
CA GLY A 8 -44.19 49.07 41.92
C GLY A 8 -42.79 48.50 42.07
N ASP A 9 -42.50 47.36 41.42
CA ASP A 9 -41.15 46.79 41.36
C ASP A 9 -40.88 46.22 39.96
N THR A 10 -40.49 47.10 39.04
CA THR A 10 -39.82 46.73 37.80
C THR A 10 -38.36 47.14 37.95
N THR A 11 -37.63 46.32 38.71
CA THR A 11 -36.18 46.27 38.68
C THR A 11 -35.72 45.85 37.28
N ALA A 12 -34.73 46.58 36.77
CA ALA A 12 -34.09 46.37 35.49
C ALA A 12 -33.65 44.91 35.34
N GLY A 13 -34.10 44.28 34.25
CA GLY A 13 -33.60 42.97 33.83
C GLY A 13 -32.12 43.08 33.47
N ASP A 14 -31.28 42.61 34.39
CA ASP A 14 -29.89 42.29 34.16
C ASP A 14 -29.85 41.22 33.05
N PRO A 15 -29.17 41.44 31.91
CA PRO A 15 -29.04 40.39 30.91
C PRO A 15 -28.20 39.28 31.52
N ALA A 16 -28.85 38.13 31.73
CA ALA A 16 -28.19 36.91 32.16
C ALA A 16 -26.90 36.72 31.35
N PRO A 17 -25.73 36.53 31.99
CA PRO A 17 -24.52 36.20 31.29
C PRO A 17 -24.79 34.89 30.58
N GLY A 18 -24.93 34.97 29.25
CA GLY A 18 -25.01 33.80 28.42
C GLY A 18 -23.83 32.92 28.78
N HIS A 19 -24.12 31.73 29.30
CA HIS A 19 -23.18 30.63 29.34
C HIS A 19 -22.83 30.29 27.89
N ALA A 20 -21.92 31.08 27.32
CA ALA A 20 -21.10 30.67 26.21
C ALA A 20 -20.36 29.43 26.71
N THR A 21 -20.85 28.27 26.30
CA THR A 21 -20.19 26.99 26.46
C THR A 21 -18.87 27.07 25.73
N ALA A 22 -17.84 27.56 26.41
CA ALA A 22 -16.44 27.56 26.01
C ALA A 22 -15.86 26.12 25.92
N GLY A 23 -16.72 25.09 25.85
CA GLY A 23 -16.37 23.68 25.80
C GLY A 23 -16.47 23.03 24.42
N ASP A 24 -17.20 23.62 23.47
CA ASP A 24 -17.47 22.97 22.17
C ASP A 24 -16.58 23.44 21.01
N ALA A 25 -15.73 24.45 21.23
CA ALA A 25 -14.76 24.91 20.22
C ALA A 25 -13.34 24.33 20.40
N ALA A 26 -13.14 23.42 21.37
CA ALA A 26 -11.82 22.88 21.74
C ALA A 26 -11.66 21.38 21.43
N SER A 27 -12.63 20.73 20.79
CA SER A 27 -12.61 19.29 20.48
C SER A 27 -12.36 18.95 19.01
N ASP A 28 -12.09 19.94 18.15
CA ASP A 28 -11.44 19.69 16.87
C ASP A 28 -9.99 19.29 17.15
N GLY A 29 -9.79 17.97 17.27
CA GLY A 29 -8.54 17.32 17.58
C GLY A 29 -7.37 17.99 16.86
N PHE A 30 -6.53 18.66 17.64
CA PHE A 30 -5.35 19.38 17.18
C PHE A 30 -4.31 18.37 16.66
N THR A 31 -4.55 17.77 15.49
CA THR A 31 -3.50 17.09 14.72
C THR A 31 -2.58 18.17 14.19
N ALA A 32 -1.73 18.69 15.07
CA ALA A 32 -0.82 19.77 14.75
C ALA A 32 0.20 19.25 13.73
N ALA A 33 0.08 19.74 12.50
CA ALA A 33 1.12 19.55 11.51
C ALA A 33 2.47 20.05 12.07
N PRO A 34 3.60 19.44 11.66
CA PRO A 34 4.92 19.88 12.12
C PRO A 34 5.16 21.36 11.88
N SER A 35 6.04 21.95 12.68
CA SER A 35 6.57 23.29 12.43
C SER A 35 7.13 23.41 11.00
N ARG A 36 7.12 24.63 10.45
CA ARG A 36 7.54 24.85 9.05
C ARG A 36 9.02 24.53 8.83
N VAL A 37 9.88 24.79 9.82
CA VAL A 37 11.33 24.56 9.71
C VAL A 37 11.62 23.07 9.75
N SER A 38 11.09 22.32 10.72
CA SER A 38 11.13 20.86 10.71
C SER A 38 10.60 20.25 9.40
N ALA A 39 9.42 20.67 8.93
CA ALA A 39 8.86 20.17 7.68
C ALA A 39 9.79 20.44 6.47
N ALA A 40 10.43 21.62 6.42
CA ALA A 40 11.40 21.95 5.38
C ALA A 40 12.65 21.07 5.46
N VAL A 41 13.17 20.82 6.66
CA VAL A 41 14.32 19.93 6.90
C VAL A 41 14.00 18.50 6.47
N VAL A 42 12.85 17.96 6.90
CA VAL A 42 12.35 16.63 6.51
C VAL A 42 12.29 16.50 5.00
N VAL A 43 11.67 17.47 4.32
CA VAL A 43 11.52 17.44 2.87
C VAL A 43 12.87 17.55 2.17
N ALA A 44 13.69 18.51 2.55
CA ALA A 44 14.98 18.74 1.91
C ALA A 44 15.89 17.52 2.07
N LEU A 45 16.06 17.00 3.28
CA LEU A 45 16.95 15.87 3.54
C LEU A 45 16.46 14.59 2.87
N SER A 46 15.17 14.24 2.97
CA SER A 46 14.64 13.03 2.35
C SER A 46 14.66 13.10 0.83
N VAL A 47 14.29 14.22 0.21
CA VAL A 47 14.32 14.37 -1.25
C VAL A 47 15.75 14.35 -1.76
N VAL A 48 16.68 15.06 -1.11
CA VAL A 48 18.10 15.07 -1.52
C VAL A 48 18.72 13.68 -1.34
N ALA A 49 18.53 13.02 -0.20
CA ALA A 49 19.07 11.69 0.05
C ALA A 49 18.50 10.65 -0.91
N ALA A 50 17.17 10.61 -1.10
CA ALA A 50 16.52 9.69 -2.04
C ALA A 50 16.97 9.94 -3.48
N SER A 51 17.04 11.21 -3.91
CA SER A 51 17.50 11.57 -5.27
C SER A 51 18.96 11.20 -5.47
N ALA A 52 19.81 11.43 -4.47
CA ALA A 52 21.22 11.07 -4.52
C ALA A 52 21.43 9.55 -4.59
N LEU A 53 20.64 8.76 -3.84
CA LEU A 53 20.70 7.30 -3.90
C LEU A 53 20.20 6.76 -5.25
N ILE A 54 19.02 7.18 -5.69
CA ILE A 54 18.42 6.74 -6.96
C ILE A 54 19.28 7.16 -8.15
N GLY A 55 19.76 8.40 -8.18
CA GLY A 55 20.60 8.93 -9.25
C GLY A 55 21.98 8.28 -9.37
N ARG A 56 22.42 7.50 -8.37
CA ARG A 56 23.64 6.69 -8.44
C ARG A 56 23.42 5.32 -9.08
N LEU A 57 22.17 4.89 -9.19
CA LEU A 57 21.81 3.56 -9.67
C LEU A 57 21.37 3.54 -11.12
N GLY A 58 20.87 4.66 -11.64
CA GLY A 58 20.28 4.68 -12.96
C GLY A 58 20.00 6.10 -13.48
N PRO A 59 19.29 6.18 -14.60
CA PRO A 59 18.96 7.43 -15.28
C PRO A 59 18.16 8.40 -14.40
N ALA A 60 18.38 9.70 -14.62
CA ALA A 60 17.69 10.78 -13.90
C ALA A 60 16.15 10.70 -13.97
N LEU A 61 15.62 10.01 -14.99
CA LEU A 61 14.20 9.75 -15.14
C LEU A 61 13.61 8.94 -13.97
N ALA A 62 14.37 8.03 -13.35
CA ALA A 62 13.88 7.28 -12.18
C ALA A 62 13.59 8.20 -10.98
N VAL A 63 14.44 9.22 -10.76
CA VAL A 63 14.23 10.26 -9.73
C VAL A 63 12.96 11.06 -10.04
N ALA A 64 12.78 11.46 -11.31
CA ALA A 64 11.61 12.22 -11.74
C ALA A 64 10.30 11.42 -11.56
N LEU A 65 10.32 10.12 -11.88
CA LEU A 65 9.18 9.22 -11.71
C LEU A 65 8.83 8.99 -10.22
N ALA A 66 9.85 8.81 -9.36
CA ALA A 66 9.65 8.69 -7.92
C ALA A 66 9.06 9.98 -7.31
N LEU A 67 9.54 11.15 -7.76
CA LEU A 67 8.99 12.44 -7.33
C LEU A 67 7.55 12.64 -7.84
N ALA A 68 7.28 12.31 -9.11
CA ALA A 68 5.94 12.38 -9.69
C ALA A 68 4.96 11.47 -8.93
N HIS A 69 5.39 10.26 -8.57
CA HIS A 69 4.62 9.36 -7.72
C HIS A 69 4.29 9.99 -6.37
N ALA A 70 5.30 10.53 -5.69
CA ALA A 70 5.11 11.16 -4.38
C ALA A 70 4.15 12.36 -4.45
N VAL A 71 4.23 13.18 -5.50
CA VAL A 71 3.30 14.31 -5.73
C VAL A 71 1.89 13.81 -5.97
N ALA A 72 1.70 12.79 -6.82
CA ALA A 72 0.39 12.22 -7.12
C ALA A 72 -0.25 11.59 -5.86
N PHE A 73 0.55 10.90 -5.04
CA PHE A 73 0.08 10.29 -3.80
C PHE A 73 -0.31 11.33 -2.76
N ALA A 74 0.57 12.31 -2.49
CA ALA A 74 0.30 13.40 -1.55
C ALA A 74 -0.91 14.25 -1.99
N GLY A 75 -1.03 14.51 -3.30
CA GLY A 75 -2.19 15.19 -3.89
C GLY A 75 -3.49 14.38 -3.72
N SER A 76 -3.42 13.05 -3.84
CA SER A 76 -4.57 12.17 -3.62
C SER A 76 -5.04 12.19 -2.16
N LEU A 77 -4.11 12.15 -1.19
CA LEU A 77 -4.43 12.30 0.23
C LEU A 77 -5.07 13.65 0.53
N TRP A 78 -4.54 14.72 -0.07
CA TRP A 78 -5.09 16.06 0.09
C TRP A 78 -6.52 16.17 -0.46
N LEU A 79 -6.81 15.54 -1.61
CA LEU A 79 -8.16 15.51 -2.19
C LEU A 79 -9.16 14.74 -1.31
N VAL A 80 -8.74 13.61 -0.72
CA VAL A 80 -9.59 12.82 0.17
C VAL A 80 -10.02 13.60 1.41
N GLY A 81 -9.13 14.43 1.96
CA GLY A 81 -9.40 15.24 3.14
C GLY A 81 -10.21 16.52 2.89
N ARG A 82 -10.74 16.73 1.67
CA ARG A 82 -11.39 17.99 1.27
C ARG A 82 -12.91 17.92 1.41
N ASP A 83 -13.46 18.73 2.31
CA ASP A 83 -14.91 18.81 2.53
C ASP A 83 -15.66 19.63 1.47
N ARG A 84 -15.00 20.64 0.92
CA ARG A 84 -15.56 21.43 -0.18
C ARG A 84 -15.40 20.67 -1.49
N TRP A 85 -16.51 20.33 -2.15
CA TRP A 85 -16.55 19.55 -3.40
C TRP A 85 -16.15 18.07 -3.23
N ARG A 86 -16.57 17.42 -2.13
CA ARG A 86 -16.27 16.00 -1.82
C ARG A 86 -16.47 15.06 -3.01
N ALA A 87 -17.56 15.21 -3.77
CA ALA A 87 -17.84 14.35 -4.91
C ALA A 87 -16.79 14.45 -6.02
N THR A 88 -16.41 15.66 -6.44
CA THR A 88 -15.40 15.85 -7.49
C THR A 88 -14.00 15.52 -6.98
N ALA A 89 -13.70 15.82 -5.71
CA ALA A 89 -12.42 15.49 -5.10
C ALA A 89 -12.20 13.97 -5.00
N THR A 90 -13.21 13.22 -4.58
CA THR A 90 -13.15 11.74 -4.51
C THR A 90 -13.06 11.09 -5.89
N ALA A 91 -13.81 11.59 -6.88
CA ALA A 91 -13.67 11.12 -8.27
C ALA A 91 -12.27 11.41 -8.84
N SER A 92 -11.73 12.60 -8.58
CA SER A 92 -10.38 12.99 -9.02
C SER A 92 -9.30 12.16 -8.33
N ALA A 93 -9.44 11.89 -7.04
CA ALA A 93 -8.54 11.00 -6.30
C ALA A 93 -8.63 9.55 -6.80
N GLY A 94 -9.81 9.10 -7.23
CA GLY A 94 -9.98 7.82 -7.93
C GLY A 94 -9.22 7.77 -9.26
N LEU A 95 -9.29 8.82 -10.08
CA LEU A 95 -8.52 8.91 -11.32
C LEU A 95 -7.00 8.96 -11.05
N LEU A 96 -6.57 9.70 -10.03
CA LEU A 96 -5.17 9.75 -9.60
C LEU A 96 -4.67 8.39 -9.09
N ALA A 97 -5.54 7.48 -8.64
CA ALA A 97 -5.11 6.14 -8.26
C ALA A 97 -4.46 5.37 -9.42
N LEU A 98 -4.89 5.60 -10.67
CA LEU A 98 -4.19 5.07 -11.84
C LEU A 98 -2.81 5.70 -11.97
N VAL A 99 -2.70 7.02 -11.80
CA VAL A 99 -1.42 7.76 -11.93
C VAL A 99 -0.42 7.34 -10.85
N VAL A 100 -0.89 7.17 -9.60
CA VAL A 100 -0.07 6.69 -8.48
C VAL A 100 0.47 5.29 -8.79
N GLY A 101 -0.38 4.39 -9.29
CA GLY A 101 0.02 3.04 -9.65
C GLY A 101 1.00 3.01 -10.83
N ALA A 102 0.67 3.73 -11.90
CA ALA A 102 1.50 3.84 -13.09
C ALA A 102 2.88 4.45 -12.78
N SER A 103 2.92 5.55 -12.02
CA SER A 103 4.19 6.19 -11.63
C SER A 103 5.04 5.32 -10.71
N PHE A 104 4.43 4.55 -9.80
CA PHE A 104 5.16 3.58 -8.98
C PHE A 104 5.74 2.44 -9.82
N ALA A 105 4.92 1.83 -10.67
CA ALA A 105 5.35 0.77 -11.59
C ALA A 105 6.46 1.27 -12.51
N ALA A 106 6.32 2.50 -13.03
CA ALA A 106 7.33 3.12 -13.86
C ALA A 106 8.62 3.39 -13.08
N ALA A 107 8.57 3.99 -11.89
CA ALA A 107 9.77 4.29 -11.11
C ALA A 107 10.57 3.02 -10.79
N VAL A 108 9.91 1.99 -10.23
CA VAL A 108 10.57 0.74 -9.82
C VAL A 108 10.89 -0.15 -11.01
N GLY A 109 9.93 -0.32 -11.92
CA GLY A 109 10.05 -1.20 -13.08
C GLY A 109 11.05 -0.69 -14.12
N TYR A 110 11.12 0.63 -14.35
CA TYR A 110 12.12 1.20 -15.25
C TYR A 110 13.53 0.97 -14.75
N THR A 111 13.82 1.24 -13.47
CA THR A 111 15.16 0.97 -12.93
C THR A 111 15.50 -0.51 -12.95
N PHE A 112 14.51 -1.38 -12.69
CA PHE A 112 14.71 -2.82 -12.83
C PHE A 112 15.09 -3.21 -14.27
N LEU A 113 14.31 -2.76 -15.26
CA LEU A 113 14.55 -3.06 -16.67
C LEU A 113 15.88 -2.48 -17.16
N ASP A 114 16.18 -1.23 -16.83
CA ASP A 114 17.44 -0.55 -17.19
C ASP A 114 18.66 -1.29 -16.64
N LEU A 115 18.61 -1.72 -15.38
CA LEU A 115 19.70 -2.49 -14.78
C LEU A 115 19.81 -3.91 -15.33
N VAL A 116 18.69 -4.56 -15.67
CA VAL A 116 18.71 -5.85 -16.35
C VAL A 116 19.35 -5.70 -17.74
N ALA A 117 18.99 -4.66 -18.49
CA ALA A 117 19.58 -4.33 -19.78
C ALA A 117 21.08 -4.10 -19.68
N ALA A 118 21.52 -3.35 -18.66
CA ALA A 118 22.92 -2.99 -18.47
C ALA A 118 23.79 -4.14 -17.96
N LEU A 119 23.22 -5.05 -17.16
CA LEU A 119 23.95 -6.12 -16.48
C LEU A 119 23.83 -7.48 -17.16
N TYR A 120 22.94 -7.66 -18.14
CA TYR A 120 22.75 -8.92 -18.86
C TYR A 120 22.87 -8.71 -20.39
N PRO A 121 23.41 -9.70 -21.13
CA PRO A 121 23.79 -11.04 -20.70
C PRO A 121 25.09 -11.09 -19.88
N VAL A 122 25.22 -12.13 -19.05
CA VAL A 122 26.46 -12.40 -18.31
C VAL A 122 27.40 -13.25 -19.15
N GLN A 123 28.71 -13.08 -18.97
CA GLN A 123 29.72 -13.87 -19.70
C GLN A 123 29.89 -15.26 -19.08
N THR A 124 29.64 -15.38 -17.76
CA THR A 124 29.86 -16.60 -17.00
C THR A 124 28.76 -16.80 -15.93
N VAL A 125 28.47 -18.05 -15.56
CA VAL A 125 27.35 -18.42 -14.66
C VAL A 125 27.54 -17.89 -13.23
N ASP A 126 28.79 -17.78 -12.77
CA ASP A 126 29.15 -17.23 -11.45
C ASP A 126 28.76 -15.75 -11.29
N GLN A 127 28.60 -15.01 -12.40
CA GLN A 127 28.18 -13.62 -12.40
C GLN A 127 26.66 -13.44 -12.23
N ILE A 128 25.85 -14.49 -12.42
CA ILE A 128 24.38 -14.40 -12.36
C ILE A 128 23.93 -13.97 -10.96
N ARG A 129 24.45 -14.63 -9.91
CA ARG A 129 24.08 -14.34 -8.53
C ARG A 129 24.44 -12.90 -8.10
N PRO A 130 25.70 -12.43 -8.21
CA PRO A 130 26.06 -11.09 -7.78
C PRO A 130 25.36 -10.00 -8.59
N ARG A 131 25.15 -10.18 -9.91
CA ARG A 131 24.40 -9.21 -10.72
C ARG A 131 22.91 -9.20 -10.38
N GLY A 132 22.31 -10.38 -10.17
CA GLY A 132 20.91 -10.49 -9.73
C GLY A 132 20.67 -9.84 -8.36
N LEU A 133 21.58 -10.05 -7.40
CA LEU A 133 21.54 -9.36 -6.11
C LEU A 133 21.68 -7.84 -6.28
N ARG A 134 22.55 -7.38 -7.19
CA ARG A 134 22.71 -5.95 -7.48
C ARG A 134 21.43 -5.32 -8.02
N VAL A 135 20.75 -5.99 -8.97
CA VAL A 135 19.45 -5.55 -9.51
C VAL A 135 18.39 -5.51 -8.40
N ALA A 136 18.31 -6.57 -7.59
CA ALA A 136 17.35 -6.65 -6.48
C ALA A 136 17.60 -5.52 -5.44
N SER A 137 18.85 -5.35 -5.00
CA SER A 137 19.24 -4.28 -4.10
C SER A 137 18.90 -2.89 -4.66
N ALA A 138 19.18 -2.64 -5.94
CA ALA A 138 18.88 -1.35 -6.57
C ALA A 138 17.37 -1.09 -6.67
N THR A 139 16.59 -2.14 -6.96
CA THR A 139 15.12 -2.06 -6.97
C THR A 139 14.58 -1.68 -5.60
N VAL A 140 15.12 -2.26 -4.52
CA VAL A 140 14.78 -1.91 -3.14
C VAL A 140 15.20 -0.48 -2.80
N VAL A 141 16.33 0.01 -3.32
CA VAL A 141 16.76 1.41 -3.14
C VAL A 141 15.77 2.37 -3.77
N VAL A 142 15.31 2.11 -5.00
CA VAL A 142 14.30 2.96 -5.67
C VAL A 142 12.96 2.90 -4.95
N PHE A 143 12.55 1.71 -4.50
CA PHE A 143 11.36 1.55 -3.67
C PHE A 143 11.45 2.39 -2.39
N GLY A 144 12.52 2.22 -1.61
CA GLY A 144 12.75 2.96 -0.37
C GLY A 144 12.83 4.47 -0.60
N GLY A 145 13.53 4.91 -1.66
CA GLY A 145 13.62 6.32 -2.04
C GLY A 145 12.27 6.91 -2.46
N THR A 146 11.43 6.13 -3.15
CA THR A 146 10.07 6.54 -3.51
C THR A 146 9.21 6.70 -2.25
N VAL A 147 9.27 5.74 -1.32
CA VAL A 147 8.61 5.84 -0.01
C VAL A 147 9.11 7.06 0.78
N ALA A 148 10.41 7.34 0.73
CA ALA A 148 11.00 8.50 1.38
C ALA A 148 10.41 9.81 0.85
N MET A 149 10.28 9.94 -0.48
CA MET A 149 9.67 11.10 -1.13
C MET A 149 8.18 11.22 -0.81
N VAL A 150 7.45 10.09 -0.74
CA VAL A 150 6.03 10.06 -0.33
C VAL A 150 5.87 10.60 1.09
N GLY A 151 6.69 10.14 2.05
CA GLY A 151 6.68 10.63 3.43
C GLY A 151 7.02 12.12 3.51
N ALA A 152 8.05 12.55 2.78
CA ALA A 152 8.46 13.96 2.69
C ALA A 152 7.33 14.86 2.20
N LEU A 153 6.72 14.55 1.05
CA LEU A 153 5.64 15.39 0.51
C LEU A 153 4.35 15.30 1.32
N SER A 154 4.06 14.15 1.94
CA SER A 154 2.94 14.02 2.86
C SER A 154 3.10 14.89 4.11
N THR A 155 4.34 15.15 4.54
CA THR A 155 4.68 16.08 5.63
C THR A 155 4.29 17.51 5.29
N LEU A 156 4.48 17.95 4.04
CA LEU A 156 4.06 19.28 3.58
C LEU A 156 2.55 19.46 3.60
N VAL A 157 1.83 18.41 3.19
CA VAL A 157 0.37 18.42 3.16
C VAL A 157 -0.22 18.39 4.57
N GLY A 158 0.47 17.72 5.52
CA GLY A 158 0.04 17.63 6.92
C GLY A 158 -1.27 16.86 7.10
N ARG A 159 -1.61 15.98 6.17
CA ARG A 159 -2.87 15.20 6.18
C ARG A 159 -2.67 13.71 6.30
N LEU A 160 -1.44 13.22 6.43
CA LEU A 160 -1.20 11.81 6.65
C LEU A 160 -1.52 11.47 8.11
N THR A 161 -2.69 10.91 8.35
CA THR A 161 -3.16 10.33 9.62
C THR A 161 -3.68 8.92 9.37
N THR A 162 -3.80 8.10 10.42
CA THR A 162 -4.32 6.73 10.30
C THR A 162 -5.72 6.72 9.65
N GLU A 163 -6.56 7.68 10.01
CA GLU A 163 -7.90 7.88 9.43
C GLU A 163 -7.85 8.22 7.94
N SER A 164 -7.01 9.19 7.56
CA SER A 164 -6.85 9.60 6.16
C SER A 164 -6.29 8.46 5.28
N ALA A 165 -5.36 7.66 5.82
CA ALA A 165 -4.76 6.54 5.13
C ALA A 165 -5.81 5.45 4.89
N TRP A 166 -6.63 5.14 5.90
CA TRP A 166 -7.77 4.24 5.75
C TRP A 166 -8.83 4.76 4.78
N ALA A 167 -9.13 6.06 4.82
CA ALA A 167 -10.09 6.69 3.91
C ALA A 167 -9.59 6.58 2.45
N TYR A 168 -8.31 6.87 2.21
CA TYR A 168 -7.70 6.74 0.89
C TYR A 168 -7.60 5.28 0.44
N ALA A 169 -7.22 4.34 1.32
CA ALA A 169 -7.21 2.91 1.01
C ALA A 169 -8.60 2.41 0.61
N LYS A 170 -9.64 2.80 1.36
CA LYS A 170 -11.05 2.47 1.03
C LYS A 170 -11.46 3.07 -0.32
N LEU A 171 -11.05 4.30 -0.61
CA LEU A 171 -11.29 4.93 -1.91
C LEU A 171 -10.62 4.15 -3.04
N ALA A 172 -9.33 3.85 -2.91
CA ALA A 172 -8.54 3.15 -3.91
C ALA A 172 -9.08 1.74 -4.17
N VAL A 173 -9.45 0.99 -3.11
CA VAL A 173 -10.08 -0.33 -3.24
C VAL A 173 -11.41 -0.25 -3.98
N LYS A 174 -12.30 0.70 -3.63
CA LYS A 174 -13.58 0.85 -4.34
C LYS A 174 -13.38 1.25 -5.81
N THR A 175 -12.40 2.11 -6.08
CA THR A 175 -12.03 2.53 -7.43
C THR A 175 -11.52 1.34 -8.25
N PHE A 176 -10.71 0.47 -7.64
CA PHE A 176 -10.16 -0.74 -8.26
C PHE A 176 -11.21 -1.78 -8.67
N VAL A 177 -12.33 -1.89 -7.94
CA VAL A 177 -13.38 -2.89 -8.23
C VAL A 177 -13.93 -2.77 -9.65
N VAL A 178 -14.12 -1.56 -10.16
CA VAL A 178 -14.72 -1.36 -11.50
C VAL A 178 -13.77 -1.79 -12.62
N PRO A 179 -12.52 -1.31 -12.73
CA PRO A 179 -11.55 -1.81 -13.71
C PRO A 179 -11.33 -3.33 -13.59
N LEU A 180 -11.27 -3.87 -12.37
CA LEU A 180 -11.11 -5.31 -12.17
C LEU A 180 -12.30 -6.10 -12.73
N ALA A 181 -13.52 -5.67 -12.43
CA ALA A 181 -14.72 -6.34 -12.92
C ALA A 181 -14.81 -6.28 -14.44
N VAL A 182 -14.56 -5.11 -15.05
CA VAL A 182 -14.56 -4.96 -16.51
C VAL A 182 -13.45 -5.78 -17.16
N ALA A 183 -12.23 -5.76 -16.63
CA ALA A 183 -11.14 -6.62 -17.09
C ALA A 183 -11.54 -8.10 -17.04
N GLY A 184 -12.10 -8.55 -15.91
CA GLY A 184 -12.60 -9.92 -15.74
C GLY A 184 -13.65 -10.29 -16.78
N VAL A 185 -14.65 -9.43 -17.01
CA VAL A 185 -15.69 -9.65 -18.02
C VAL A 185 -15.10 -9.75 -19.42
N LEU A 186 -14.17 -8.86 -19.80
CA LEU A 186 -13.51 -8.88 -21.11
C LEU A 186 -12.65 -10.13 -21.32
N LEU A 187 -11.91 -10.56 -20.30
CA LEU A 187 -11.10 -11.77 -20.37
C LEU A 187 -12.00 -13.02 -20.48
N ILE A 188 -13.03 -13.12 -19.64
CA ILE A 188 -13.98 -14.25 -19.64
C ILE A 188 -14.77 -14.31 -20.94
N SER A 189 -15.26 -13.18 -21.45
CA SER A 189 -16.00 -13.15 -22.73
C SER A 189 -15.13 -13.61 -23.90
N THR A 190 -13.85 -13.24 -23.89
CA THR A 190 -12.91 -13.67 -24.92
C THR A 190 -12.64 -15.18 -24.83
N LEU A 191 -12.41 -15.70 -23.62
CA LEU A 191 -12.26 -17.15 -23.40
C LEU A 191 -13.50 -17.92 -23.87
N LEU A 192 -14.70 -17.44 -23.51
CA LEU A 192 -15.99 -18.01 -23.91
C LEU A 192 -16.17 -18.03 -25.44
N SER A 193 -15.85 -16.93 -26.12
CA SER A 193 -16.00 -16.84 -27.58
C SER A 193 -15.12 -17.85 -28.31
N ARG A 194 -13.90 -18.09 -27.82
CA ARG A 194 -12.95 -19.02 -28.44
C ARG A 194 -13.30 -20.48 -28.19
N LEU A 195 -13.80 -20.82 -26.99
CA LEU A 195 -14.28 -22.17 -26.70
C LEU A 195 -15.47 -22.55 -27.60
N GLY A 196 -16.33 -21.59 -27.95
CA GLY A 196 -17.45 -21.78 -28.87
C GLY A 196 -17.07 -21.93 -30.35
N GLU A 197 -15.89 -21.46 -30.77
CA GLU A 197 -15.40 -21.57 -32.16
C GLU A 197 -14.72 -22.92 -32.46
N SER A 198 -14.31 -23.67 -31.43
CA SER A 198 -13.55 -24.92 -31.58
C SER A 198 -14.37 -26.16 -31.97
N ASP A 199 -15.70 -26.06 -32.07
CA ASP A 199 -16.56 -27.18 -32.48
C ASP A 199 -17.33 -26.84 -33.77
N GLU A 200 -16.81 -27.30 -34.90
CA GLU A 200 -17.69 -27.66 -36.01
C GLU A 200 -18.66 -28.75 -35.49
N ALA A 201 -19.93 -28.36 -35.35
CA ALA A 201 -21.10 -29.22 -35.08
C ALA A 201 -21.38 -29.69 -33.63
N SER A 202 -21.00 -28.94 -32.60
CA SER A 202 -21.55 -29.17 -31.25
C SER A 202 -22.57 -28.10 -30.85
N THR A 203 -23.76 -28.58 -30.48
CA THR A 203 -24.82 -27.84 -29.79
C THR A 203 -24.30 -26.82 -28.79
N PRO A 204 -24.88 -25.60 -28.70
CA PRO A 204 -24.42 -24.57 -27.77
C PRO A 204 -24.42 -25.13 -26.35
N ALA A 205 -23.22 -25.28 -25.78
CA ALA A 205 -23.09 -25.62 -24.37
C ALA A 205 -23.76 -24.51 -23.54
N PRO A 206 -24.52 -24.87 -22.49
CA PRO A 206 -25.17 -23.87 -21.66
C PRO A 206 -24.12 -22.93 -21.04
N PRO A 207 -24.41 -21.62 -20.91
CA PRO A 207 -23.46 -20.61 -20.43
C PRO A 207 -22.87 -20.86 -19.02
N GLY A 208 -23.31 -21.91 -18.32
CA GLY A 208 -22.76 -22.34 -17.04
C GLY A 208 -21.46 -23.15 -17.12
N SER A 209 -21.08 -23.73 -18.27
CA SER A 209 -19.89 -24.59 -18.37
C SER A 209 -18.57 -23.83 -18.18
N ALA A 210 -18.45 -22.61 -18.72
CA ALA A 210 -17.22 -21.82 -18.57
C ALA A 210 -17.06 -21.19 -17.17
N VAL A 211 -18.19 -20.90 -16.49
CA VAL A 211 -18.14 -20.57 -15.06
C VAL A 211 -17.65 -21.79 -14.29
N GLY A 212 -18.07 -22.99 -14.70
CA GLY A 212 -17.55 -24.27 -14.23
C GLY A 212 -16.04 -24.37 -14.35
N ASP A 213 -15.45 -24.10 -15.53
CA ASP A 213 -14.00 -24.22 -15.74
C ASP A 213 -13.16 -23.23 -14.90
N VAL A 214 -13.65 -21.99 -14.74
CA VAL A 214 -13.00 -21.00 -13.86
C VAL A 214 -13.13 -21.40 -12.39
N VAL A 215 -14.32 -21.85 -11.99
CA VAL A 215 -14.57 -22.34 -10.63
C VAL A 215 -13.72 -23.59 -10.36
N ASP A 216 -13.56 -24.49 -11.32
CA ASP A 216 -12.72 -25.68 -11.24
C ASP A 216 -11.24 -25.30 -11.18
N ALA A 217 -10.78 -24.27 -11.87
CA ALA A 217 -9.42 -23.75 -11.69
C ALA A 217 -9.17 -23.23 -10.25
N PHE A 218 -10.20 -22.66 -9.61
CA PHE A 218 -10.14 -22.23 -8.21
C PHE A 218 -10.38 -23.36 -7.20
N LEU A 219 -11.12 -24.41 -7.54
CA LEU A 219 -11.50 -25.48 -6.62
C LEU A 219 -10.64 -26.75 -6.76
N ALA A 220 -10.04 -26.98 -7.94
CA ALA A 220 -9.22 -28.13 -8.28
C ALA A 220 -7.77 -27.72 -8.63
N PRO A 221 -7.00 -27.20 -7.67
CA PRO A 221 -5.60 -26.86 -7.88
C PRO A 221 -4.74 -28.09 -8.22
N VAL A 222 -3.72 -27.91 -9.06
CA VAL A 222 -2.78 -28.98 -9.44
C VAL A 222 -2.12 -29.59 -8.18
N PRO A 223 -2.25 -30.90 -7.94
CA PRO A 223 -1.74 -31.54 -6.74
C PRO A 223 -0.19 -31.49 -6.67
N GLY A 224 0.34 -31.41 -5.45
CA GLY A 224 1.79 -31.38 -5.18
C GLY A 224 2.45 -30.01 -5.28
N ARG A 225 1.71 -28.94 -5.60
CA ARG A 225 2.20 -27.55 -5.57
C ARG A 225 1.49 -26.77 -4.47
N THR A 226 2.17 -25.79 -3.89
CA THR A 226 1.50 -24.81 -3.03
C THR A 226 0.72 -23.83 -3.91
N HIS A 227 -0.43 -23.40 -3.41
CA HIS A 227 -1.29 -22.41 -4.06
C HIS A 227 -1.67 -21.32 -3.06
N LEU A 228 -0.67 -20.79 -2.36
CA LEU A 228 -0.82 -19.82 -1.28
C LEU A 228 -1.51 -18.55 -1.75
N LEU A 229 -1.19 -18.04 -2.94
CA LEU A 229 -1.79 -16.80 -3.43
C LEU A 229 -3.31 -16.89 -3.55
N THR A 230 -3.80 -17.92 -4.25
CA THR A 230 -5.24 -18.14 -4.45
C THR A 230 -5.93 -18.47 -3.13
N PHE A 231 -5.29 -19.28 -2.28
CA PHE A 231 -5.85 -19.66 -0.99
C PHE A 231 -5.93 -18.47 -0.01
N CYS A 232 -4.88 -17.66 0.12
CA CYS A 232 -4.89 -16.46 0.96
C CYS A 232 -5.92 -15.44 0.48
N LEU A 233 -6.09 -15.29 -0.84
CA LEU A 233 -7.14 -14.44 -1.41
C LEU A 233 -8.54 -14.97 -1.05
N LEU A 234 -8.79 -16.27 -1.23
CA LEU A 234 -10.06 -16.89 -0.82
C LEU A 234 -10.31 -16.76 0.68
N LEU A 235 -9.30 -16.98 1.52
CA LEU A 235 -9.40 -16.83 2.96
C LEU A 235 -9.72 -15.38 3.35
N ALA A 236 -9.03 -14.40 2.77
CA ALA A 236 -9.28 -12.99 3.02
C ALA A 236 -10.69 -12.57 2.61
N THR A 237 -11.14 -13.00 1.42
CA THR A 237 -12.49 -12.69 0.91
C THR A 237 -13.58 -13.34 1.76
N ALA A 238 -13.45 -14.62 2.12
CA ALA A 238 -14.40 -15.32 2.97
C ALA A 238 -14.48 -14.69 4.36
N ALA A 239 -13.33 -14.41 5.00
CA ALA A 239 -13.29 -13.80 6.32
C ALA A 239 -13.89 -12.37 6.30
N LEU A 240 -13.61 -11.57 5.27
CA LEU A 240 -14.21 -10.26 5.11
C LEU A 240 -15.73 -10.34 4.88
N ALA A 241 -16.17 -11.29 4.06
CA ALA A 241 -17.59 -11.54 3.80
C ALA A 241 -18.34 -11.91 5.09
N VAL A 242 -17.78 -12.78 5.94
CA VAL A 242 -18.34 -13.13 7.25
C VAL A 242 -18.43 -11.91 8.15
N ALA A 243 -17.34 -11.14 8.30
CA ALA A 243 -17.35 -9.94 9.12
C ALA A 243 -18.44 -8.94 8.67
N ARG A 244 -18.63 -8.77 7.36
CA ARG A 244 -19.65 -7.87 6.80
C ARG A 244 -21.07 -8.42 6.93
N ALA A 245 -21.27 -9.72 6.83
CA ALA A 245 -22.57 -10.33 7.02
C ALA A 245 -23.04 -10.18 8.47
N VAL A 246 -22.14 -10.46 9.41
CA VAL A 246 -22.41 -10.35 10.85
C VAL A 246 -22.72 -8.90 11.25
N ASP A 247 -21.93 -7.93 10.77
CA ASP A 247 -22.16 -6.49 10.99
C ASP A 247 -23.46 -5.98 10.33
N ALA A 248 -23.86 -6.57 9.20
CA ALA A 248 -25.07 -6.18 8.50
C ALA A 248 -26.35 -6.70 9.17
N LEU A 249 -26.33 -7.92 9.69
CA LEU A 249 -27.49 -8.61 10.24
C LEU A 249 -27.95 -7.97 11.57
N PRO A 250 -29.26 -7.74 11.77
CA PRO A 250 -29.80 -7.19 13.01
C PRO A 250 -29.88 -8.29 14.10
N ILE A 251 -28.76 -8.93 14.42
CA ILE A 251 -28.73 -10.08 15.34
C ILE A 251 -29.19 -9.67 16.75
N ALA A 252 -28.87 -8.43 17.15
CA ALA A 252 -29.31 -7.83 18.41
C ALA A 252 -30.84 -7.53 18.46
N GLU A 253 -31.51 -7.44 17.32
CA GLU A 253 -32.98 -7.27 17.29
C GLU A 253 -33.72 -8.63 17.36
N LEU A 254 -33.00 -9.73 17.15
CA LEU A 254 -33.53 -11.10 17.16
C LEU A 254 -33.23 -11.85 18.46
N SER A 255 -32.38 -11.30 19.34
CA SER A 255 -32.09 -11.84 20.66
C SER A 255 -33.20 -11.52 21.66
N THR A 256 -33.45 -12.46 22.58
CA THR A 256 -34.32 -12.21 23.73
C THR A 256 -33.52 -11.57 24.87
N PRO A 257 -34.16 -10.84 25.81
CA PRO A 257 -33.46 -10.18 26.93
C PRO A 257 -32.58 -11.10 27.78
N GLU A 258 -32.87 -12.40 27.81
CA GLU A 258 -32.09 -13.40 28.57
C GLU A 258 -30.85 -13.91 27.81
N THR A 259 -30.79 -13.77 26.48
CA THR A 259 -29.71 -14.29 25.63
C THR A 259 -28.82 -13.22 25.01
N ASP A 260 -29.21 -11.95 25.15
CA ASP A 260 -28.62 -10.80 24.47
C ASP A 260 -27.10 -10.70 24.70
N ASP A 261 -26.65 -10.68 25.96
CA ASP A 261 -25.23 -10.57 26.29
C ASP A 261 -24.37 -11.71 25.70
N ARG A 262 -24.92 -12.93 25.60
CA ARG A 262 -24.18 -14.09 25.07
C ARG A 262 -24.08 -14.02 23.56
N VAL A 263 -25.16 -13.62 22.90
CA VAL A 263 -25.21 -13.46 21.44
C VAL A 263 -24.30 -12.31 21.01
N GLU A 264 -24.36 -11.16 21.68
CA GLU A 264 -23.51 -10.00 21.41
C GLU A 264 -22.02 -10.35 21.55
N ARG A 265 -21.61 -10.98 22.66
CA ARG A 265 -20.22 -11.45 22.84
C ARG A 265 -19.77 -12.42 21.76
N THR A 266 -20.67 -13.30 21.30
CA THR A 266 -20.35 -14.27 20.24
C THR A 266 -20.20 -13.57 18.89
N VAL A 267 -21.09 -12.63 18.57
CA VAL A 267 -21.06 -11.79 17.37
C VAL A 267 -19.78 -10.97 17.32
N GLU A 268 -19.45 -10.25 18.39
CA GLU A 268 -18.20 -9.49 18.48
C GLU A 268 -16.97 -10.38 18.31
N THR A 269 -17.00 -11.58 18.88
CA THR A 269 -15.88 -12.52 18.77
C THR A 269 -15.71 -13.00 17.34
N ILE A 270 -16.80 -13.41 16.67
CA ILE A 270 -16.77 -13.84 15.27
C ILE A 270 -16.29 -12.71 14.38
N GLU A 271 -16.81 -11.50 14.56
CA GLU A 271 -16.42 -10.33 13.78
C GLU A 271 -14.93 -10.00 13.98
N ARG A 272 -14.47 -9.98 15.24
CA ARG A 272 -13.07 -9.69 15.58
C ARG A 272 -12.13 -10.75 15.01
N VAL A 273 -12.48 -12.03 15.10
CA VAL A 273 -11.70 -13.14 14.53
C VAL A 273 -11.69 -13.07 13.01
N ALA A 274 -12.83 -12.83 12.37
CA ALA A 274 -12.95 -12.72 10.92
C ALA A 274 -12.17 -11.51 10.37
N ARG A 275 -12.26 -10.35 11.01
CA ARG A 275 -11.44 -9.17 10.66
C ARG A 275 -9.96 -9.45 10.84
N ARG A 276 -9.55 -10.06 11.96
CA ARG A 276 -8.15 -10.45 12.17
C ARG A 276 -7.66 -11.44 11.12
N ALA A 277 -8.45 -12.46 10.79
CA ALA A 277 -8.11 -13.43 9.76
C ALA A 277 -7.96 -12.77 8.37
N ALA A 278 -8.88 -11.86 8.01
CA ALA A 278 -8.78 -11.08 6.78
C ALA A 278 -7.54 -10.19 6.76
N LEU A 279 -7.21 -9.51 7.87
CA LEU A 279 -6.03 -8.68 8.01
C LEU A 279 -4.73 -9.50 7.88
N VAL A 280 -4.66 -10.65 8.56
CA VAL A 280 -3.51 -11.57 8.48
C VAL A 280 -3.36 -12.12 7.07
N ALA A 281 -4.44 -12.60 6.45
CA ALA A 281 -4.42 -13.11 5.08
C ALA A 281 -4.00 -12.02 4.07
N ALA A 282 -4.51 -10.80 4.22
CA ALA A 282 -4.11 -9.65 3.40
C ALA A 282 -2.65 -9.25 3.63
N ALA A 283 -2.15 -9.28 4.87
CA ALA A 283 -0.77 -8.99 5.20
C ALA A 283 0.22 -10.05 4.66
N VAL A 284 -0.22 -11.31 4.57
CA VAL A 284 0.56 -12.42 3.99
C VAL A 284 0.50 -12.43 2.46
N LEU A 285 -0.54 -11.85 1.85
CA LEU A 285 -0.74 -11.83 0.40
C LEU A 285 0.51 -11.39 -0.42
N PRO A 286 1.25 -10.33 -0.05
CA PRO A 286 2.47 -9.94 -0.77
C PRO A 286 3.56 -11.02 -0.72
N LEU A 287 3.68 -11.74 0.39
CA LEU A 287 4.64 -12.85 0.54
C LEU A 287 4.28 -14.02 -0.38
N THR A 288 2.99 -14.24 -0.65
CA THR A 288 2.54 -15.32 -1.54
C THR A 288 2.89 -15.07 -3.02
N LEU A 289 3.19 -13.83 -3.41
CA LEU A 289 3.64 -13.51 -4.78
C LEU A 289 4.99 -14.18 -5.11
N VAL A 290 5.76 -14.62 -4.11
CA VAL A 290 6.97 -15.43 -4.30
C VAL A 290 6.67 -16.69 -5.09
N GLU A 291 5.47 -17.28 -5.00
CA GLU A 291 5.07 -18.44 -5.81
C GLU A 291 5.04 -18.16 -7.31
N LEU A 292 4.85 -16.90 -7.72
CA LEU A 292 4.88 -16.49 -9.12
C LEU A 292 6.32 -16.35 -9.65
N ALA A 293 7.26 -16.00 -8.77
CA ALA A 293 8.65 -15.73 -9.13
C ALA A 293 9.58 -16.94 -8.95
N VAL A 294 9.23 -17.86 -8.04
CA VAL A 294 10.10 -18.97 -7.63
C VAL A 294 9.50 -20.31 -8.03
N PRO A 295 10.25 -21.17 -8.75
CA PRO A 295 9.78 -22.51 -9.10
C PRO A 295 9.40 -23.30 -7.83
N PRO A 296 8.33 -24.12 -7.86
CA PRO A 296 7.90 -24.92 -6.71
C PRO A 296 8.99 -25.82 -6.11
N SER A 297 9.92 -26.29 -6.96
CA SER A 297 11.07 -27.09 -6.52
C SER A 297 12.04 -26.32 -5.63
N ALA A 298 12.26 -25.03 -5.90
CA ALA A 298 13.14 -24.18 -5.09
C ALA A 298 12.49 -23.83 -3.75
N LEU A 299 11.17 -23.60 -3.72
CA LEU A 299 10.41 -23.39 -2.47
C LEU A 299 10.50 -24.60 -1.53
N ARG A 300 10.43 -25.83 -2.06
CA ARG A 300 10.64 -27.06 -1.30
C ARG A 300 12.06 -27.19 -0.72
N GLY A 301 13.06 -26.59 -1.35
CA GLY A 301 14.43 -26.60 -0.87
C GLY A 301 14.69 -25.60 0.27
N VAL A 302 13.91 -24.52 0.33
CA VAL A 302 14.01 -23.49 1.38
C VAL A 302 13.20 -23.85 2.62
N LEU A 303 12.02 -24.44 2.44
CA LEU A 303 11.16 -24.88 3.54
C LEU A 303 11.49 -26.32 3.95
N THR A 304 11.40 -26.63 5.24
CA THR A 304 11.53 -28.03 5.67
C THR A 304 10.41 -28.87 5.02
N PRO A 305 10.68 -30.12 4.61
CA PRO A 305 9.67 -31.00 4.01
C PRO A 305 8.33 -31.07 4.74
N PRO A 306 8.26 -31.14 6.10
CA PRO A 306 6.97 -31.14 6.80
C PRO A 306 6.20 -29.82 6.64
N VAL A 307 6.89 -28.67 6.69
CA VAL A 307 6.23 -27.36 6.56
C VAL A 307 5.65 -27.19 5.15
N TYR A 308 6.42 -27.54 4.12
CA TYR A 308 5.92 -27.49 2.74
C TYR A 308 4.76 -28.46 2.54
N GLY A 309 4.83 -29.67 3.10
CA GLY A 309 3.76 -30.67 3.02
C GLY A 309 2.45 -30.19 3.63
N VAL A 310 2.52 -29.55 4.81
CA VAL A 310 1.34 -28.95 5.46
C VAL A 310 0.78 -27.80 4.63
N LEU A 311 1.62 -26.87 4.14
CA LEU A 311 1.16 -25.75 3.32
C LEU A 311 0.52 -26.22 2.01
N ALA A 312 1.14 -27.18 1.32
CA ALA A 312 0.59 -27.77 0.11
C ALA A 312 -0.73 -28.49 0.41
N GLY A 313 -0.80 -29.30 1.47
CA GLY A 313 -2.02 -30.01 1.87
C GLY A 313 -3.18 -29.07 2.18
N VAL A 314 -2.93 -28.01 2.95
CA VAL A 314 -3.95 -27.00 3.30
C VAL A 314 -4.40 -26.23 2.06
N THR A 315 -3.45 -25.75 1.25
CA THR A 315 -3.77 -24.91 0.07
C THR A 315 -4.39 -25.69 -1.09
N VAL A 316 -4.17 -27.01 -1.17
CA VAL A 316 -4.75 -27.89 -2.19
C VAL A 316 -6.08 -28.51 -1.73
N SER A 317 -6.39 -28.50 -0.43
CA SER A 317 -7.59 -29.16 0.12
C SER A 317 -8.87 -28.67 -0.57
N PRO A 318 -9.57 -29.54 -1.33
CA PRO A 318 -10.79 -29.15 -2.05
C PRO A 318 -11.90 -28.79 -1.07
N LEU A 319 -11.97 -29.50 0.07
CA LEU A 319 -12.95 -29.22 1.12
C LEU A 319 -12.79 -27.80 1.67
N LEU A 320 -11.55 -27.37 1.98
CA LEU A 320 -11.31 -26.02 2.49
C LEU A 320 -11.64 -24.96 1.43
N ARG A 321 -11.28 -25.19 0.17
CA ARG A 321 -11.58 -24.25 -0.92
C ARG A 321 -13.08 -24.10 -1.16
N VAL A 322 -13.82 -25.21 -1.22
CA VAL A 322 -15.28 -25.20 -1.34
C VAL A 322 -15.92 -24.50 -0.15
N LEU A 323 -15.45 -24.76 1.07
CA LEU A 323 -15.93 -24.06 2.26
C LEU A 323 -15.65 -22.55 2.20
N LEU A 324 -14.44 -22.13 1.80
CA LEU A 324 -14.08 -20.72 1.68
C LEU A 324 -14.91 -20.02 0.60
N VAL A 325 -15.04 -20.62 -0.59
CA VAL A 325 -15.86 -20.08 -1.68
C VAL A 325 -17.33 -20.02 -1.28
N GLY A 326 -17.88 -21.11 -0.74
CA GLY A 326 -19.26 -21.17 -0.27
C GLY A 326 -19.54 -20.13 0.82
N THR A 327 -18.61 -19.98 1.79
CA THR A 327 -18.70 -18.96 2.83
C THR A 327 -18.66 -17.55 2.25
N ALA A 328 -17.73 -17.28 1.33
CA ALA A 328 -17.62 -15.98 0.67
C ALA A 328 -18.90 -15.62 -0.11
N LEU A 329 -19.47 -16.57 -0.84
CA LEU A 329 -20.70 -16.37 -1.61
C LEU A 329 -21.92 -16.16 -0.70
N VAL A 330 -22.13 -17.03 0.30
CA VAL A 330 -23.31 -16.95 1.20
C VAL A 330 -23.24 -15.70 2.08
N ALA A 331 -22.10 -15.48 2.76
CA ALA A 331 -21.94 -14.32 3.63
C ALA A 331 -21.89 -13.02 2.83
N GLY A 332 -21.19 -13.00 1.69
CA GLY A 332 -21.12 -11.85 0.79
C GLY A 332 -22.47 -11.49 0.20
N GLY A 333 -23.24 -12.49 -0.25
CA GLY A 333 -24.60 -12.32 -0.75
C GLY A 333 -25.56 -11.80 0.33
N THR A 334 -25.49 -12.34 1.55
CA THR A 334 -26.28 -11.86 2.68
C THR A 334 -25.96 -10.40 3.02
N ALA A 335 -24.67 -10.07 3.13
CA ALA A 335 -24.22 -8.71 3.40
C ALA A 335 -24.68 -7.73 2.30
N ALA A 336 -24.55 -8.11 1.02
CA ALA A 336 -24.97 -7.31 -0.11
C ALA A 336 -26.49 -7.09 -0.15
N LEU A 337 -27.28 -8.13 0.16
CA LEU A 337 -28.74 -8.07 0.23
C LEU A 337 -29.19 -7.12 1.35
N VAL A 338 -28.68 -7.30 2.57
CA VAL A 338 -29.02 -6.46 3.72
C VAL A 338 -28.57 -5.02 3.48
N TRP A 339 -27.38 -4.81 2.92
CA TRP A 339 -26.90 -3.49 2.55
C TRP A 339 -27.82 -2.82 1.51
N SER A 340 -28.26 -3.55 0.50
CA SER A 340 -29.18 -3.04 -0.53
C SER A 340 -30.55 -2.69 0.05
N LEU A 341 -31.07 -3.50 0.98
CA LEU A 341 -32.32 -3.24 1.71
C LEU A 341 -32.20 -2.01 2.62
N LYS A 342 -31.12 -1.91 3.41
CA LYS A 342 -30.83 -0.74 4.26
C LYS A 342 -30.68 0.54 3.44
N ARG A 343 -30.02 0.46 2.29
CA ARG A 343 -29.85 1.59 1.37
C ARG A 343 -31.18 2.00 0.72
N SER A 344 -32.04 1.05 0.40
CA SER A 344 -33.35 1.36 -0.19
C SER A 344 -34.29 2.06 0.80
N THR A 345 -34.09 1.86 2.12
CA THR A 345 -34.99 2.39 3.15
C THR A 345 -34.52 3.68 3.83
N ARG A 346 -33.21 3.97 3.85
CA ARG A 346 -32.65 5.07 4.67
C ARG A 346 -32.02 6.23 3.91
N THR A 347 -31.85 6.17 2.59
CA THR A 347 -30.91 7.11 1.95
C THR A 347 -31.58 8.37 1.41
N GLU A 348 -31.28 9.51 2.03
CA GLU A 348 -31.32 10.80 1.38
C GLU A 348 -30.40 10.77 0.15
N THR A 349 -30.86 11.29 -0.99
CA THR A 349 -30.19 11.15 -2.30
C THR A 349 -28.73 11.62 -2.32
N GLY A 350 -28.35 12.54 -1.40
CA GLY A 350 -26.99 13.07 -1.29
C GLY A 350 -25.93 12.04 -0.89
N ASP A 351 -26.23 11.16 0.07
CA ASP A 351 -25.27 10.17 0.58
C ASP A 351 -25.01 9.03 -0.41
N VAL A 352 -26.01 8.71 -1.23
CA VAL A 352 -25.90 7.74 -2.33
C VAL A 352 -24.82 8.17 -3.31
N VAL A 353 -24.81 9.46 -3.70
CA VAL A 353 -23.89 10.03 -4.69
C VAL A 353 -22.45 9.97 -4.18
N VAL A 354 -22.19 10.41 -2.95
CA VAL A 354 -20.84 10.38 -2.35
C VAL A 354 -20.35 8.94 -2.16
N ALA A 355 -21.23 8.00 -1.84
CA ALA A 355 -20.85 6.59 -1.72
C ALA A 355 -20.46 5.96 -3.06
N LEU A 356 -21.02 6.44 -4.17
CA LEU A 356 -20.82 5.94 -5.53
C LEU A 356 -19.68 6.62 -6.30
N THR A 357 -19.25 7.82 -5.90
CA THR A 357 -18.16 8.55 -6.60
C THR A 357 -16.86 7.77 -6.79
N PRO A 358 -16.41 6.88 -5.88
CA PRO A 358 -15.23 6.05 -6.14
C PRO A 358 -15.40 5.12 -7.36
N PHE A 359 -16.60 4.59 -7.55
CA PHE A 359 -16.92 3.73 -8.70
C PHE A 359 -16.99 4.53 -9.99
N VAL A 360 -17.44 5.79 -9.93
CA VAL A 360 -17.36 6.73 -11.05
C VAL A 360 -15.90 7.00 -11.44
N GLY A 361 -15.01 7.18 -10.46
CA GLY A 361 -13.57 7.27 -10.70
C GLY A 361 -13.02 6.01 -11.40
N GLY A 362 -13.41 4.82 -10.95
CA GLY A 362 -13.05 3.55 -11.58
C GLY A 362 -13.60 3.41 -13.01
N ALA A 363 -14.84 3.83 -13.25
CA ALA A 363 -15.44 3.87 -14.58
C ALA A 363 -14.70 4.85 -15.51
N ALA A 364 -14.33 6.04 -15.01
CA ALA A 364 -13.53 7.00 -15.77
C ALA A 364 -12.15 6.42 -16.16
N VAL A 365 -11.53 5.65 -15.27
CA VAL A 365 -10.29 4.93 -15.56
C VAL A 365 -10.48 3.89 -16.67
N VAL A 366 -11.57 3.12 -16.64
CA VAL A 366 -11.90 2.15 -17.71
C VAL A 366 -12.13 2.87 -19.04
N VAL A 367 -12.90 3.97 -19.05
CA VAL A 367 -13.15 4.77 -20.25
C VAL A 367 -11.83 5.32 -20.81
N LEU A 368 -10.94 5.82 -19.95
CA LEU A 368 -9.63 6.30 -20.36
C LEU A 368 -8.77 5.18 -20.97
N ALA A 369 -8.74 3.99 -20.34
CA ALA A 369 -8.04 2.82 -20.87
C ALA A 369 -8.63 2.39 -22.23
N ALA A 370 -9.95 2.39 -22.37
CA ALA A 370 -10.64 2.07 -23.61
C ALA A 370 -10.46 3.15 -24.70
N ALA A 371 -10.25 4.40 -24.35
CA ALA A 371 -9.93 5.45 -25.33
C ALA A 371 -8.47 5.36 -25.82
N LEU A 372 -7.56 4.90 -24.95
CA LEU A 372 -6.11 4.97 -25.20
C LEU A 372 -5.47 3.62 -25.56
N HIS A 373 -6.20 2.50 -25.55
CA HIS A 373 -5.58 1.17 -25.70
C HIS A 373 -4.78 1.01 -27.00
N GLY A 374 -5.26 1.57 -28.12
CA GLY A 374 -4.57 1.51 -29.41
C GLY A 374 -3.32 2.40 -29.49
N ILE A 375 -3.23 3.42 -28.63
CA ILE A 375 -2.12 4.38 -28.62
C ILE A 375 -1.01 3.93 -27.66
N VAL A 376 -1.38 3.38 -26.50
CA VAL A 376 -0.44 3.12 -25.40
C VAL A 376 0.18 1.73 -25.46
N LEU A 377 -0.55 0.73 -25.96
CA LEU A 377 -0.10 -0.67 -25.87
C LEU A 377 1.19 -0.91 -26.66
N SER A 378 1.22 -0.57 -27.95
CA SER A 378 2.37 -0.87 -28.81
C SER A 378 3.65 -0.16 -28.36
N PRO A 379 3.66 1.16 -28.03
CA PRO A 379 4.84 1.81 -27.48
C PRO A 379 5.31 1.20 -26.17
N THR A 380 4.38 0.77 -25.30
CA THR A 380 4.73 0.16 -24.01
C THR A 380 5.39 -1.21 -24.22
N LEU A 381 4.84 -2.05 -25.11
CA LEU A 381 5.44 -3.34 -25.45
C LEU A 381 6.81 -3.16 -26.12
N ALA A 382 6.95 -2.21 -27.05
CA ALA A 382 8.22 -1.90 -27.68
C ALA A 382 9.26 -1.45 -26.65
N PHE A 383 8.89 -0.52 -25.77
CA PHE A 383 9.76 -0.04 -24.69
C PHE A 383 10.28 -1.18 -23.80
N VAL A 384 9.40 -2.10 -23.38
CA VAL A 384 9.82 -3.24 -22.55
C VAL A 384 10.69 -4.22 -23.35
N ALA A 385 10.35 -4.48 -24.61
CA ALA A 385 11.15 -5.35 -25.48
C ALA A 385 12.56 -4.78 -25.69
N ASP A 386 12.68 -3.48 -25.96
CA ASP A 386 13.96 -2.79 -26.18
C ASP A 386 14.83 -2.77 -24.91
N ALA A 387 14.21 -2.79 -23.73
CA ALA A 387 14.92 -2.86 -22.47
C ALA A 387 15.36 -4.29 -22.08
N LEU A 388 14.86 -5.34 -22.75
CA LEU A 388 15.21 -6.72 -22.42
C LEU A 388 16.37 -7.22 -23.31
N PRO A 389 17.36 -7.95 -22.76
CA PRO A 389 18.47 -8.44 -23.55
C PRO A 389 18.14 -9.74 -24.31
N GLY A 390 18.47 -9.78 -25.60
CA GLY A 390 18.56 -11.00 -26.42
C GLY A 390 17.32 -11.88 -26.42
N GLN A 391 17.45 -13.10 -25.87
CA GLN A 391 16.36 -14.08 -25.85
C GLN A 391 15.17 -13.65 -24.98
N PHE A 392 15.38 -12.80 -23.96
CA PHE A 392 14.28 -12.29 -23.14
C PHE A 392 13.38 -11.35 -23.93
N ALA A 393 13.94 -10.43 -24.73
CA ALA A 393 13.17 -9.57 -25.62
C ALA A 393 12.39 -10.40 -26.66
N THR A 394 13.03 -11.43 -27.22
CA THR A 394 12.39 -12.31 -28.21
C THR A 394 11.22 -13.10 -27.58
N ALA A 395 11.44 -13.66 -26.39
CA ALA A 395 10.41 -14.39 -25.66
C ALA A 395 9.26 -13.46 -25.23
N PHE A 396 9.59 -12.28 -24.70
CA PHE A 396 8.61 -11.27 -24.32
C PHE A 396 7.78 -10.81 -25.52
N THR A 397 8.40 -10.48 -26.65
CA THR A 397 7.71 -10.05 -27.87
C THR A 397 6.77 -11.14 -28.36
N ARG A 398 7.24 -12.40 -28.39
CA ARG A 398 6.41 -13.55 -28.79
C ARG A 398 5.22 -13.75 -27.85
N GLN A 399 5.45 -13.75 -26.54
CA GLN A 399 4.40 -13.98 -25.55
C GLN A 399 3.40 -12.83 -25.50
N SER A 400 3.87 -11.59 -25.50
CA SER A 400 3.01 -10.41 -25.50
C SER A 400 2.18 -10.32 -26.77
N THR A 401 2.77 -10.59 -27.94
CA THR A 401 2.02 -10.66 -29.21
C THR A 401 0.94 -11.74 -29.15
N ALA A 402 1.28 -12.95 -28.69
CA ALA A 402 0.31 -14.03 -28.53
C ALA A 402 -0.83 -13.66 -27.56
N VAL A 403 -0.53 -12.98 -26.45
CA VAL A 403 -1.53 -12.50 -25.49
C VAL A 403 -2.43 -11.44 -26.12
N VAL A 404 -1.86 -10.49 -26.88
CA VAL A 404 -2.62 -9.44 -27.56
C VAL A 404 -3.48 -9.99 -28.69
N ASP A 405 -2.97 -10.95 -29.46
CA ASP A 405 -3.73 -11.63 -30.52
C ASP A 405 -4.86 -12.47 -29.95
N TYR A 406 -4.63 -13.09 -28.79
CA TYR A 406 -5.63 -13.94 -28.13
C TYR A 406 -6.73 -13.12 -27.44
N TYR A 407 -6.35 -12.15 -26.60
CA TYR A 407 -7.29 -11.39 -25.76
C TYR A 407 -7.78 -10.07 -26.39
N GLY A 408 -7.08 -9.56 -27.40
CA GLY A 408 -7.31 -8.23 -27.97
C GLY A 408 -6.68 -7.11 -27.14
N SER A 409 -6.30 -6.02 -27.82
CA SER A 409 -5.60 -4.89 -27.20
C SER A 409 -6.38 -4.20 -26.08
N LEU A 410 -7.71 -4.08 -26.23
CA LEU A 410 -8.59 -3.48 -25.23
C LEU A 410 -8.56 -4.27 -23.90
N ALA A 411 -8.76 -5.58 -23.96
CA ALA A 411 -8.78 -6.42 -22.77
C ALA A 411 -7.43 -6.42 -22.05
N VAL A 412 -6.33 -6.44 -22.79
CA VAL A 412 -4.97 -6.36 -22.24
C VAL A 412 -4.76 -5.02 -21.53
N VAL A 413 -5.09 -3.89 -22.17
CA VAL A 413 -4.87 -2.56 -21.57
C VAL A 413 -5.77 -2.33 -20.36
N VAL A 414 -7.03 -2.73 -20.40
CA VAL A 414 -7.95 -2.62 -19.26
C VAL A 414 -7.46 -3.51 -18.10
N THR A 415 -6.95 -4.71 -18.38
CA THR A 415 -6.34 -5.58 -17.36
C THR A 415 -5.10 -4.94 -16.74
N VAL A 416 -4.16 -4.43 -17.55
CA VAL A 416 -2.97 -3.73 -17.04
C VAL A 416 -3.38 -2.50 -16.21
N THR A 417 -4.37 -1.74 -16.68
CA THR A 417 -4.92 -0.59 -15.94
C THR A 417 -5.50 -1.02 -14.59
N ALA A 418 -6.26 -2.12 -14.56
CA ALA A 418 -6.79 -2.68 -13.32
C ALA A 418 -5.66 -3.08 -12.36
N VAL A 419 -4.58 -3.71 -12.86
CA VAL A 419 -3.40 -4.04 -12.06
C VAL A 419 -2.74 -2.79 -11.49
N LEU A 420 -2.60 -1.71 -12.26
CA LEU A 420 -2.01 -0.45 -11.79
C LEU A 420 -2.86 0.22 -10.71
N VAL A 421 -4.18 0.29 -10.87
CA VAL A 421 -5.08 0.80 -9.82
C VAL A 421 -5.07 -0.11 -8.59
N GLY A 422 -5.06 -1.43 -8.81
CA GLY A 422 -4.96 -2.44 -7.76
C GLY A 422 -3.67 -2.31 -6.95
N MET A 423 -2.55 -1.98 -7.60
CA MET A 423 -1.29 -1.69 -6.93
C MET A 423 -1.39 -0.46 -6.04
N THR A 424 -2.11 0.59 -6.45
CA THR A 424 -2.38 1.74 -5.57
C THR A 424 -3.26 1.36 -4.38
N ALA A 425 -4.29 0.54 -4.61
CA ALA A 425 -5.12 0.00 -3.53
C ALA A 425 -4.28 -0.84 -2.55
N ALA A 426 -3.37 -1.67 -3.04
CA ALA A 426 -2.47 -2.47 -2.23
C ALA A 426 -1.48 -1.62 -1.43
N LEU A 427 -0.82 -0.63 -2.05
CA LEU A 427 0.13 0.27 -1.38
C LEU A 427 -0.54 1.13 -0.32
N SER A 428 -1.71 1.72 -0.62
CA SER A 428 -2.48 2.51 0.33
C SER A 428 -3.01 1.68 1.49
N LEU A 429 -3.48 0.45 1.22
CA LEU A 429 -3.89 -0.49 2.26
C LEU A 429 -2.69 -0.90 3.14
N ALA A 430 -1.54 -1.22 2.55
CA ALA A 430 -0.34 -1.54 3.29
C ALA A 430 0.09 -0.39 4.21
N LEU A 431 0.07 0.86 3.72
CA LEU A 431 0.34 2.04 4.54
C LEU A 431 -0.67 2.18 5.69
N ALA A 432 -1.97 2.04 5.41
CA ALA A 432 -3.01 2.11 6.43
C ALA A 432 -2.85 1.03 7.50
N LEU A 433 -2.44 -0.19 7.11
CA LEU A 433 -2.15 -1.28 8.03
C LEU A 433 -0.93 -0.99 8.90
N VAL A 434 0.18 -0.52 8.30
CA VAL A 434 1.41 -0.13 9.00
C VAL A 434 1.12 0.95 10.06
N MET A 435 0.28 1.93 9.72
CA MET A 435 -0.16 2.95 10.67
C MET A 435 -1.07 2.37 11.76
N ALA A 436 -2.00 1.48 11.39
CA ALA A 436 -2.93 0.87 12.34
C ALA A 436 -2.26 -0.03 13.39
N ILE A 437 -1.14 -0.66 13.06
CA ILE A 437 -0.35 -1.45 14.02
C ILE A 437 0.66 -0.61 14.82
N GLY A 438 0.65 0.71 14.67
CA GLY A 438 1.52 1.63 15.42
C GLY A 438 2.99 1.54 15.03
N VAL A 439 3.33 1.03 13.84
CA VAL A 439 4.72 1.02 13.36
C VAL A 439 5.21 2.43 13.03
N LEU A 440 4.30 3.32 12.63
CA LEU A 440 4.58 4.76 12.47
C LEU A 440 4.02 5.53 13.67
N PRO A 441 4.78 6.50 14.21
CA PRO A 441 4.31 7.35 15.30
C PRO A 441 3.11 8.18 14.83
N GLU A 442 2.06 8.23 15.65
CA GLU A 442 0.83 8.96 15.34
C GLU A 442 1.04 10.48 15.25
N SER A 443 2.04 11.00 15.98
CA SER A 443 2.38 12.42 16.01
C SER A 443 3.05 12.91 14.72
N ALA A 444 3.83 12.06 14.05
CA ALA A 444 4.66 12.45 12.90
C ALA A 444 4.79 11.33 11.83
N PRO A 445 3.68 10.80 11.28
CA PRO A 445 3.74 9.65 10.39
C PRO A 445 4.41 9.98 9.04
N GLY A 446 4.29 11.21 8.55
CA GLY A 446 4.96 11.68 7.32
C GLY A 446 6.49 11.65 7.43
N PRO A 447 7.08 12.36 8.42
CA PRO A 447 8.51 12.30 8.68
C PRO A 447 9.02 10.89 8.99
N ALA A 448 8.27 10.11 9.76
CA ALA A 448 8.63 8.73 10.06
C ALA A 448 8.67 7.83 8.82
N LEU A 449 7.69 7.96 7.91
CA LEU A 449 7.69 7.26 6.63
C LEU A 449 8.86 7.72 5.75
N ALA A 450 9.18 9.02 5.78
CA ALA A 450 10.29 9.61 5.03
C ALA A 450 11.64 9.07 5.49
N ALA A 451 11.84 9.01 6.82
CA ALA A 451 12.99 8.39 7.46
C ALA A 451 13.07 6.90 7.14
N ALA A 452 12.01 6.13 7.38
CA ALA A 452 11.99 4.68 7.12
C ALA A 452 12.32 4.35 5.65
N GLY A 453 11.75 5.08 4.69
CA GLY A 453 12.08 4.94 3.28
C GLY A 453 13.55 5.25 2.99
N THR A 454 14.09 6.34 3.56
CA THR A 454 15.49 6.73 3.40
C THR A 454 16.44 5.68 4.01
N PHE A 455 16.10 5.14 5.18
CA PHE A 455 16.84 4.07 5.84
C PHE A 455 16.88 2.79 5.00
N VAL A 456 15.73 2.34 4.50
CA VAL A 456 15.64 1.17 3.62
C VAL A 456 16.45 1.40 2.35
N ALA A 457 16.33 2.58 1.74
CA ALA A 457 17.10 2.91 0.55
C ALA A 457 18.62 2.86 0.82
N ALA A 458 19.08 3.46 1.91
CA ALA A 458 20.49 3.46 2.26
C ALA A 458 21.00 2.04 2.61
N GLY A 459 20.23 1.24 3.33
CA GLY A 459 20.60 -0.12 3.73
C GLY A 459 20.88 -1.05 2.55
N PHE A 460 20.19 -0.87 1.43
CA PHE A 460 20.38 -1.67 0.21
C PHE A 460 21.29 -0.99 -0.83
N ALA A 461 21.71 0.26 -0.60
CA ALA A 461 22.52 1.02 -1.55
C ALA A 461 23.94 0.44 -1.73
N ALA A 462 24.55 -0.09 -0.67
CA ALA A 462 25.86 -0.73 -0.78
C ALA A 462 25.82 -1.98 -1.70
N GLY A 463 24.79 -2.82 -1.57
CA GLY A 463 24.60 -4.02 -2.39
C GLY A 463 24.34 -3.72 -3.88
N SER A 464 23.90 -2.50 -4.18
CA SER A 464 23.70 -2.03 -5.56
C SER A 464 24.91 -1.32 -6.15
N GLY A 465 26.00 -1.17 -5.38
CA GLY A 465 27.26 -0.57 -5.80
C GLY A 465 27.40 0.92 -5.50
N VAL A 466 26.54 1.50 -4.66
CA VAL A 466 26.68 2.90 -4.21
C VAL A 466 27.81 3.02 -3.19
N GLY A 467 28.65 4.03 -3.36
CA GLY A 467 29.81 4.26 -2.49
C GLY A 467 29.42 4.65 -1.05
N ALA A 468 30.23 4.20 -0.08
CA ALA A 468 30.00 4.39 1.35
C ALA A 468 29.65 5.82 1.80
N PRO A 469 30.24 6.91 1.26
CA PRO A 469 29.90 8.26 1.69
C PRO A 469 28.42 8.62 1.47
N VAL A 470 27.84 8.19 0.34
CA VAL A 470 26.43 8.46 0.01
C VAL A 470 25.52 7.61 0.89
N VAL A 471 25.89 6.34 1.11
CA VAL A 471 25.15 5.42 1.99
C VAL A 471 25.08 5.95 3.43
N LEU A 472 26.24 6.32 4.00
CA LEU A 472 26.32 6.85 5.35
C LEU A 472 25.61 8.21 5.47
N GLY A 473 25.77 9.08 4.48
CA GLY A 473 25.07 10.36 4.44
C GLY A 473 23.55 10.19 4.43
N ALA A 474 23.02 9.20 3.69
CA ALA A 474 21.60 8.89 3.67
C ALA A 474 21.11 8.26 5.00
N LEU A 475 21.91 7.42 5.66
CA LEU A 475 21.60 6.90 6.99
C LEU A 475 21.52 8.03 8.03
N VAL A 476 22.46 8.97 8.00
CA VAL A 476 22.42 10.17 8.86
C VAL A 476 21.19 11.01 8.55
N ALA A 477 20.91 11.28 7.28
CA ALA A 477 19.71 12.00 6.86
C ALA A 477 18.43 11.31 7.38
N SER A 478 18.34 9.98 7.33
CA SER A 478 17.21 9.23 7.87
C SER A 478 16.99 9.48 9.36
N VAL A 479 18.05 9.44 10.18
CA VAL A 479 17.94 9.66 11.63
C VAL A 479 17.54 11.10 11.92
N VAL A 480 18.15 12.07 11.23
CA VAL A 480 17.84 13.49 11.39
C VAL A 480 16.40 13.80 10.96
N VAL A 481 15.91 13.18 9.88
CA VAL A 481 14.53 13.33 9.42
C VAL A 481 13.53 12.79 10.45
N TRP A 482 13.83 11.63 11.04
CA TRP A 482 13.00 11.06 12.10
C TRP A 482 12.90 12.02 13.30
N ASP A 483 14.06 12.40 13.84
CA ASP A 483 14.18 13.23 15.03
C ASP A 483 13.60 14.64 14.82
N ALA A 484 13.94 15.30 13.71
CA ALA A 484 13.38 16.60 13.36
C ALA A 484 11.84 16.54 13.23
N GLY A 485 11.32 15.46 12.65
CA GLY A 485 9.90 15.23 12.49
C GLY A 485 9.15 15.08 13.82
N GLU A 486 9.69 14.27 14.73
CA GLU A 486 9.13 14.02 16.06
C GLU A 486 9.18 15.28 16.93
N PHE A 487 10.34 15.94 16.96
CA PHE A 487 10.50 17.22 17.66
C PHE A 487 9.57 18.30 17.11
N GLY A 488 9.50 18.43 15.77
CA GLY A 488 8.65 19.42 15.10
C GLY A 488 7.16 19.18 15.30
N ALA A 489 6.72 17.92 15.41
CA ALA A 489 5.34 17.57 15.74
C ALA A 489 5.00 17.92 17.20
N THR A 490 5.92 17.67 18.13
CA THR A 490 5.74 18.04 19.54
C THR A 490 5.68 19.56 19.70
N LEU A 491 6.61 20.29 19.09
CA LEU A 491 6.62 21.76 19.12
C LEU A 491 5.38 22.36 18.43
N GLY A 492 4.92 21.75 17.34
CA GLY A 492 3.68 22.14 16.67
C GLY A 492 2.45 22.02 17.56
N ARG A 493 2.38 20.99 18.42
CA ARG A 493 1.31 20.80 19.40
C ARG A 493 1.40 21.78 20.57
N GLU A 494 2.60 22.01 21.08
CA GLU A 494 2.80 22.82 22.31
C GLU A 494 2.78 24.33 22.05
N VAL A 495 3.37 24.79 20.94
CA VAL A 495 3.63 26.22 20.66
C VAL A 495 2.84 26.71 19.43
N GLY A 496 2.29 25.79 18.64
CA GLY A 496 1.61 26.09 17.39
C GLY A 496 2.57 26.26 16.21
N ARG A 497 2.11 25.91 15.02
CA ARG A 497 2.91 25.84 13.78
C ARG A 497 3.60 27.15 13.36
N THR A 498 3.12 28.30 13.83
CA THR A 498 3.65 29.64 13.51
C THR A 498 4.26 30.38 14.71
N GLY A 499 4.12 29.84 15.93
CA GLY A 499 4.55 30.51 17.16
C GLY A 499 5.98 30.21 17.58
N ALA A 500 6.58 29.15 17.05
CA ALA A 500 7.93 28.74 17.42
C ALA A 500 9.02 29.64 16.79
N SER A 501 9.98 30.08 17.59
CA SER A 501 11.23 30.61 17.07
C SER A 501 12.03 29.47 16.42
N ALA A 502 12.70 29.74 15.30
CA ALA A 502 13.46 28.72 14.56
C ALA A 502 14.71 28.23 15.31
N THR A 503 15.16 28.98 16.32
CA THR A 503 16.41 28.73 17.05
C THR A 503 16.46 27.35 17.74
N PRO A 504 15.51 26.96 18.61
CA PRO A 504 15.53 25.63 19.24
C PRO A 504 15.48 24.49 18.21
N GLU A 505 14.70 24.63 17.14
CA GLU A 505 14.65 23.62 16.07
C GLU A 505 15.99 23.46 15.36
N ILE A 506 16.67 24.57 15.03
CA ILE A 506 17.98 24.53 14.37
C ILE A 506 19.02 23.88 15.28
N VAL A 507 19.02 24.20 16.58
CA VAL A 507 19.94 23.60 17.55
C VAL A 507 19.71 22.10 17.67
N HIS A 508 18.46 21.66 17.72
CA HIS A 508 18.09 20.25 17.80
C HIS A 508 18.53 19.49 16.54
N VAL A 509 18.22 20.02 15.35
CA VAL A 509 18.66 19.44 14.07
C VAL A 509 20.19 19.41 13.97
N ALA A 510 20.88 20.46 14.42
CA ALA A 510 22.35 20.49 14.44
C ALA A 510 22.94 19.43 15.39
N ALA A 511 22.33 19.21 16.56
CA ALA A 511 22.73 18.17 17.48
C ALA A 511 22.52 16.77 16.87
N ALA A 512 21.36 16.50 16.25
CA ALA A 512 21.08 15.26 15.56
C ALA A 512 22.08 14.99 14.41
N LEU A 513 22.39 16.03 13.63
CA LEU A 513 23.40 15.97 12.58
C LEU A 513 24.79 15.67 13.14
N ALA A 514 25.19 16.30 14.25
CA ALA A 514 26.49 16.05 14.87
C ALA A 514 26.61 14.62 15.41
N VAL A 515 25.57 14.09 16.04
CA VAL A 515 25.52 12.69 16.51
C VAL A 515 25.59 11.73 15.32
N GLY A 516 24.79 11.96 14.28
CA GLY A 516 24.81 11.15 13.07
C GLY A 516 26.16 11.18 12.35
N ALA A 517 26.75 12.36 12.18
CA ALA A 517 28.07 12.52 11.58
C ALA A 517 29.16 11.81 12.38
N SER A 518 29.10 11.87 13.72
CA SER A 518 30.02 11.15 14.59
C SER A 518 29.88 9.62 14.43
N GLY A 519 28.65 9.12 14.34
CA GLY A 519 28.37 7.72 14.03
C GLY A 519 28.90 7.29 12.66
N ALA A 520 28.71 8.12 11.63
CA ALA A 520 29.22 7.86 10.28
C ALA A 520 30.76 7.85 10.24
N LEU A 521 31.43 8.77 10.94
CA LEU A 521 32.89 8.77 11.07
C LEU A 521 33.39 7.53 11.82
N GLY A 522 32.69 7.11 12.87
CA GLY A 522 32.96 5.86 13.58
C GLY A 522 32.83 4.64 12.65
N ALA A 523 31.77 4.57 11.86
CA ALA A 523 31.59 3.50 10.87
C ALA A 523 32.70 3.48 9.81
N ILE A 524 33.15 4.65 9.33
CA ILE A 524 34.29 4.75 8.40
C ILE A 524 35.59 4.26 9.07
N ALA A 525 35.82 4.64 10.33
CA ALA A 525 36.99 4.19 11.08
C ALA A 525 37.00 2.67 11.24
N VAL A 526 35.87 2.08 11.64
CA VAL A 526 35.70 0.62 11.74
C VAL A 526 35.92 -0.05 10.38
N TYR A 527 35.32 0.48 9.30
CA TYR A 527 35.49 -0.06 7.95
C TYR A 527 36.96 -0.06 7.53
N ARG A 528 37.69 1.05 7.72
CA ARG A 528 39.11 1.16 7.37
C ARG A 528 39.98 0.16 8.13
N VAL A 529 39.69 -0.08 9.40
CA VAL A 529 40.39 -1.08 10.22
C VAL A 529 40.05 -2.50 9.76
N ALA A 530 38.76 -2.79 9.52
CA ALA A 530 38.27 -4.10 9.12
C ALA A 530 38.73 -4.54 7.73
N THR A 531 38.90 -3.61 6.77
CA THR A 531 39.43 -3.93 5.43
C THR A 531 40.89 -4.42 5.41
N GLY A 532 41.63 -4.28 6.52
CA GLY A 532 42.96 -4.88 6.69
C GLY A 532 42.93 -6.38 7.03
N THR A 533 41.76 -6.90 7.43
CA THR A 533 41.52 -8.30 7.78
C THR A 533 40.71 -8.98 6.68
N VAL A 534 41.33 -9.91 5.95
CA VAL A 534 40.67 -10.67 4.89
C VAL A 534 39.65 -11.64 5.53
N LEU A 535 38.36 -11.31 5.45
CA LEU A 535 37.26 -12.20 5.85
C LEU A 535 37.01 -13.22 4.74
N THR A 536 37.91 -14.18 4.57
CA THR A 536 37.80 -15.26 3.57
C THR A 536 37.01 -16.48 4.05
N ASP A 537 36.63 -16.52 5.33
CA ASP A 537 36.15 -17.73 5.97
C ASP A 537 34.62 -17.77 6.06
N VAL A 538 33.98 -18.85 5.63
CA VAL A 538 32.51 -19.03 5.58
C VAL A 538 31.86 -18.89 6.97
N THR A 539 32.67 -19.07 8.03
CA THR A 539 32.32 -18.90 9.45
C THR A 539 32.12 -17.45 9.88
N THR A 540 32.55 -16.46 9.09
CA THR A 540 32.43 -15.03 9.43
C THR A 540 31.10 -14.40 9.01
N ILE A 541 30.37 -15.02 8.08
CA ILE A 541 29.04 -14.53 7.65
C ILE A 541 28.03 -14.58 8.80
N PRO A 542 27.88 -15.68 9.57
CA PRO A 542 27.01 -15.70 10.76
C PRO A 542 27.39 -14.66 11.81
N PHE A 543 28.68 -14.38 12.00
CA PHE A 543 29.16 -13.37 12.93
C PHE A 543 28.80 -11.95 12.47
N ALA A 544 29.02 -11.63 11.19
CA ALA A 544 28.63 -10.36 10.60
C ALA A 544 27.11 -10.14 10.68
N ILE A 545 26.32 -11.17 10.39
CA ILE A 545 24.86 -11.13 10.54
C ILE A 545 24.48 -10.91 12.01
N SER A 546 25.11 -11.63 12.95
CA SER A 546 24.85 -11.47 14.39
C SER A 546 25.22 -10.07 14.89
N ALA A 547 26.32 -9.49 14.40
CA ALA A 547 26.72 -8.13 14.71
C ALA A 547 25.74 -7.09 14.14
N VAL A 548 25.24 -7.29 12.92
CA VAL A 548 24.18 -6.44 12.34
C VAL A 548 22.87 -6.56 13.14
N VAL A 549 22.47 -7.77 13.51
CA VAL A 549 21.28 -8.00 14.35
C VAL A 549 21.46 -7.35 15.72
N ALA A 550 22.61 -7.51 16.36
CA ALA A 550 22.91 -6.88 17.64
C ALA A 550 22.91 -5.34 17.53
N ALA A 551 23.49 -4.78 16.45
CA ALA A 551 23.46 -3.35 16.18
C ALA A 551 22.04 -2.83 15.97
N LEU A 552 21.19 -3.58 15.25
CA LEU A 552 19.77 -3.24 15.09
C LEU A 552 19.01 -3.32 16.42
N VAL A 553 19.27 -4.32 17.24
CA VAL A 553 18.66 -4.44 18.59
C VAL A 553 19.09 -3.29 19.48
N LEU A 554 20.38 -2.93 19.49
CA LEU A 554 20.90 -1.79 20.24
C LEU A 554 20.32 -0.46 19.74
N LEU A 555 20.15 -0.31 18.42
CA LEU A 555 19.49 0.86 17.84
C LEU A 555 18.03 0.95 18.29
N VAL A 556 17.28 -0.15 18.22
CA VAL A 556 15.89 -0.20 18.70
C VAL A 556 15.82 0.07 20.20
N ALA A 557 16.76 -0.44 20.99
CA ALA A 557 16.82 -0.20 22.43
C ALA A 557 17.17 1.25 22.78
N ALA A 558 17.98 1.93 21.96
CA ALA A 558 18.32 3.34 22.14
C ALA A 558 17.20 4.31 21.69
N LEU A 559 16.29 3.85 20.84
CA LEU A 559 15.13 4.61 20.36
C LEU A 559 13.86 4.42 21.22
N ARG A 560 13.93 3.56 22.23
CA ARG A 560 12.87 3.35 23.24
C ARG A 560 13.29 4.00 24.55
#